data_AF-A0A8R1YVC7-F1
#
_entry.id   AF-A0A8R1YVC7-F1
#
_cell.length_a   1.000
_cell.length_b   1.000
_cell.length_c   1.000
_cell.angle_alpha   90.00
_cell.angle_beta   90.00
_cell.angle_gamma   90.00
#
_symmetry.space_group_name_H-M   'P 1'
#
loop_
_entity.id
_entity.type
_entity.pdbx_description
1 polymer ?
#
loop_
_entity_poly.entity_id
_entity_poly.type
_entity_poly.pdbx_seq_one_letter_code
_entity_poly.pdbx_strand_id
1 'polypeptide(L)'
;MLAVMPSVLWRWAMTTKLQGESDKMSMCFTILRVLKISLGSPLTMQNLLGTGILKVSNNFSLRPGPYDFREEAGVFRSILEKHPEFRQQFREWTAGGVDGNMVAELGRTIPPKDLKRGTDYIFFEEDWAN
;
A
#
# COMPACT_ATOMS: atom_id res chain seq x y z
N MET A 1 -5.18 4.78 27.52
CA MET A 1 -5.56 3.72 26.54
C MET A 1 -4.39 3.60 25.58
N LEU A 2 -3.57 2.56 25.73
CA LEU A 2 -2.33 2.38 24.96
C LEU A 2 -2.67 2.05 23.51
N ALA A 3 -2.69 3.06 22.64
CA ALA A 3 -2.65 2.87 21.21
C ALA A 3 -1.27 2.32 20.86
N VAL A 4 -1.11 0.99 20.93
CA VAL A 4 0.08 0.34 20.39
C VAL A 4 0.09 0.67 18.91
N MET A 5 1.03 1.55 18.54
CA MET A 5 1.12 2.15 17.23
C MET A 5 1.16 1.04 16.17
N PRO A 6 0.43 1.15 15.04
CA PRO A 6 0.32 0.06 14.07
C PRO A 6 1.67 -0.39 13.47
N SER A 7 2.69 0.47 13.47
CA SER A 7 4.07 0.12 13.11
C SER A 7 4.76 -0.80 14.11
N VAL A 8 4.45 -0.67 15.41
CA VAL A 8 4.95 -1.55 16.48
C VAL A 8 4.27 -2.91 16.37
N LEU A 9 2.96 -2.94 16.13
CA LEU A 9 2.23 -4.20 15.84
C LEU A 9 2.76 -4.88 14.57
N TRP A 10 3.05 -4.13 13.51
CA TRP A 10 3.62 -4.67 12.28
C TRP A 10 5.03 -5.21 12.47
N ARG A 11 5.91 -4.43 13.12
CA ARG A 11 7.28 -4.91 13.45
C ARG A 11 7.21 -6.14 14.33
N TRP A 12 6.37 -6.12 15.36
CA TRP A 12 6.17 -7.26 16.25
C TRP A 12 5.66 -8.49 15.49
N ALA A 13 4.69 -8.35 14.59
CA ALA A 13 4.18 -9.44 13.75
C ALA A 13 5.22 -9.98 12.75
N MET A 14 6.16 -9.14 12.31
CA MET A 14 7.28 -9.55 11.45
C MET A 14 8.42 -10.20 12.22
N THR A 15 8.64 -9.83 13.49
CA THR A 15 9.73 -10.37 14.33
C THR A 15 9.31 -11.58 15.15
N THR A 16 8.05 -11.66 15.58
CA THR A 16 7.50 -12.89 16.13
C THR A 16 7.33 -13.89 15.00
N LYS A 17 7.90 -15.09 15.18
CA LYS A 17 7.53 -16.26 14.38
C LYS A 17 6.07 -16.58 14.69
N LEU A 18 5.13 -15.86 14.05
CA LEU A 18 3.72 -16.21 14.07
C LEU A 18 3.63 -17.66 13.58
N GLN A 19 3.24 -18.54 14.50
CA GLN A 19 3.38 -19.99 14.37
C GLN A 19 2.40 -20.58 13.33
N GLY A 20 1.38 -19.82 12.90
CA GLY A 20 0.44 -20.22 11.86
C GLY A 20 0.10 -19.12 10.85
N GLU A 21 -0.28 -19.53 9.63
CA GLU A 21 -0.78 -18.62 8.58
C GLU A 21 -2.07 -17.89 8.97
N SER A 22 -2.86 -18.48 9.86
CA SER A 22 -4.10 -17.89 10.40
C SER A 22 -3.82 -16.62 11.20
N ASP A 23 -2.82 -16.65 12.08
CA ASP A 23 -2.48 -15.51 12.94
C ASP A 23 -1.97 -14.32 12.12
N LYS A 24 -1.19 -14.61 11.07
CA LYS A 24 -0.72 -13.61 10.10
C LYS A 24 -1.89 -12.90 9.41
N MET A 25 -2.91 -13.63 8.99
CA MET A 25 -4.07 -13.01 8.35
C MET A 25 -4.92 -12.21 9.32
N SER A 26 -5.15 -12.72 10.54
CA SER A 26 -5.89 -11.97 11.56
C SER A 26 -5.22 -10.62 11.87
N MET A 27 -3.89 -10.60 11.88
CA MET A 27 -3.11 -9.36 11.97
C MET A 27 -3.30 -8.46 10.75
N CYS A 28 -3.28 -9.01 9.53
CA CYS A 28 -3.52 -8.24 8.31
C CYS A 28 -4.91 -7.58 8.31
N PHE A 29 -5.95 -8.31 8.72
CA PHE A 29 -7.30 -7.76 8.86
C PHE A 29 -7.38 -6.66 9.93
N THR A 30 -6.69 -6.84 11.05
CA THR A 30 -6.63 -5.82 12.11
C THR A 30 -5.97 -4.55 11.60
N ILE A 31 -4.84 -4.67 10.90
CA ILE A 31 -4.15 -3.54 10.27
C ILE A 31 -5.07 -2.84 9.27
N LEU A 32 -5.76 -3.60 8.42
CA LEU A 32 -6.66 -3.03 7.43
C LEU A 32 -7.84 -2.31 8.07
N ARG A 33 -8.37 -2.84 9.19
CA ARG A 33 -9.41 -2.17 9.98
C ARG A 33 -8.92 -0.84 10.54
N VAL A 34 -7.68 -0.78 11.04
CA VAL A 34 -7.07 0.47 11.51
C VAL A 34 -6.94 1.48 10.36
N LEU A 35 -6.52 1.04 9.19
CA LEU A 35 -6.47 1.88 7.99
C LEU A 35 -7.86 2.40 7.59
N LYS A 36 -8.86 1.52 7.57
CA LYS A 36 -10.26 1.88 7.27
C LYS A 36 -10.79 2.95 8.22
N ILE A 37 -10.57 2.81 9.53
CA ILE A 37 -10.98 3.83 10.53
C ILE A 37 -10.23 5.14 10.29
N SER A 38 -8.93 5.05 9.96
CA SER A 38 -8.08 6.22 9.76
C SER A 38 -8.42 7.02 8.50
N LEU A 39 -9.24 6.49 7.58
CA LEU A 39 -9.71 7.24 6.41
C LEU A 39 -10.48 8.53 6.79
N GLY A 40 -11.02 8.60 8.01
CA GLY A 40 -11.67 9.80 8.55
C GLY A 40 -10.71 10.82 9.16
N SER A 41 -9.41 10.51 9.30
CA SER A 41 -8.41 11.38 9.91
C SER A 41 -7.17 11.48 9.01
N PRO A 42 -7.05 12.55 8.19
CA PRO A 42 -5.92 12.70 7.25
C PRO A 42 -4.55 12.63 7.92
N LEU A 43 -4.38 13.29 9.07
CA LEU A 43 -3.11 13.28 9.81
C LEU A 43 -2.75 11.87 10.31
N THR A 44 -3.72 11.13 10.84
CA THR A 44 -3.50 9.75 11.27
C THR A 44 -3.15 8.86 10.08
N MET A 45 -3.88 8.98 8.97
CA MET A 45 -3.62 8.22 7.75
C MET A 45 -2.19 8.47 7.23
N GLN A 46 -1.77 9.73 7.12
CA GLN A 46 -0.43 10.07 6.64
C GLN A 46 0.67 9.47 7.54
N ASN A 47 0.49 9.56 8.87
CA ASN A 47 1.41 8.95 9.83
C ASN A 47 1.48 7.44 9.67
N LEU A 48 0.34 6.78 9.44
CA LEU A 48 0.30 5.33 9.23
C LEU A 48 0.98 4.93 7.93
N LEU A 49 0.65 5.59 6.81
CA LEU A 49 1.24 5.28 5.51
C LEU A 49 2.76 5.49 5.50
N GLY A 50 3.26 6.51 6.21
CA GLY A 50 4.70 6.75 6.38
C GLY A 50 5.46 5.62 7.06
N THR A 51 4.78 4.67 7.71
CA THR A 51 5.40 3.49 8.34
C THR A 51 5.56 2.29 7.41
N GLY A 52 5.06 2.38 6.17
CA GLY A 52 5.05 1.27 5.22
C GLY A 52 3.96 0.23 5.49
N ILE A 53 2.99 0.55 6.35
CA ILE A 53 1.90 -0.36 6.75
C ILE A 53 1.05 -0.85 5.57
N LEU A 54 1.01 -0.08 4.48
CA LEU A 54 0.29 -0.41 3.26
C LEU A 54 0.81 -1.71 2.60
N LYS A 55 2.04 -2.13 2.91
CA LYS A 55 2.63 -3.41 2.47
C LYS A 55 1.82 -4.64 2.88
N VAL A 56 0.89 -4.50 3.84
CA VAL A 56 -0.09 -5.54 4.18
C VAL A 56 -0.89 -6.02 2.95
N SER A 57 -1.07 -5.17 1.93
CA SER A 57 -1.75 -5.51 0.67
C SER A 57 -1.16 -6.73 -0.03
N ASN A 58 0.15 -6.96 0.09
CA ASN A 58 0.82 -8.12 -0.48
C ASN A 58 0.20 -9.44 0.05
N ASN A 59 -0.01 -9.53 1.37
CA ASN A 59 -0.58 -10.73 2.00
C ASN A 59 -2.00 -11.02 1.51
N PHE A 60 -2.79 -9.97 1.26
CA PHE A 60 -4.12 -10.12 0.67
C PHE A 60 -4.04 -10.57 -0.79
N SER A 61 -3.12 -10.00 -1.58
CA SER A 61 -2.99 -10.31 -3.00
C SER A 61 -2.51 -11.74 -3.29
N LEU A 62 -1.66 -12.29 -2.42
CA LEU A 62 -1.06 -13.62 -2.60
C LEU A 62 -1.97 -14.78 -2.17
N ARG A 63 -3.09 -14.50 -1.50
CA ARG A 63 -3.99 -15.53 -0.98
C ARG A 63 -4.81 -16.16 -2.12
N PRO A 64 -4.63 -17.46 -2.41
CA PRO A 64 -5.53 -18.20 -3.28
C PRO A 64 -6.78 -18.64 -2.49
N GLY A 65 -7.90 -18.82 -3.18
CA GLY A 65 -9.08 -19.48 -2.61
C GLY A 65 -10.38 -18.68 -2.73
N PRO A 66 -11.48 -19.19 -2.16
CA PRO A 66 -12.83 -18.65 -2.34
C PRO A 66 -13.11 -17.35 -1.56
N TYR A 67 -12.07 -16.73 -1.00
CA TYR A 67 -12.22 -15.49 -0.23
C TYR A 67 -12.45 -14.31 -1.16
N ASP A 68 -13.64 -13.72 -1.07
CA ASP A 68 -13.94 -12.47 -1.78
C ASP A 68 -13.31 -11.29 -1.03
N PHE A 69 -12.14 -10.84 -1.49
CA PHE A 69 -11.44 -9.69 -0.93
C PHE A 69 -11.95 -8.33 -1.46
N ARG A 70 -13.22 -8.24 -1.90
CA ARG A 70 -13.82 -7.03 -2.47
C ARG A 70 -13.89 -5.88 -1.46
N GLU A 71 -14.20 -6.16 -0.20
CA GLU A 71 -14.24 -5.11 0.83
C GLU A 71 -12.84 -4.55 1.10
N GLU A 72 -11.85 -5.44 1.16
CA GLU A 72 -10.44 -5.09 1.40
C GLU A 72 -9.90 -4.26 0.24
N ALA A 73 -10.18 -4.68 -1.00
CA ALA A 73 -9.85 -3.92 -2.20
C ALA A 73 -10.54 -2.55 -2.20
N GLY A 74 -11.77 -2.45 -1.70
CA GLY A 74 -12.46 -1.18 -1.50
C GLY A 74 -11.72 -0.23 -0.56
N VAL A 75 -11.22 -0.74 0.57
CA VAL A 75 -10.42 0.07 1.52
C VAL A 75 -9.14 0.55 0.85
N PHE A 76 -8.40 -0.32 0.17
CA PHE A 76 -7.18 0.07 -0.53
C PHE A 76 -7.47 1.10 -1.63
N ARG A 77 -8.55 0.94 -2.40
CA ARG A 77 -8.96 1.90 -3.43
C ARG A 77 -9.17 3.29 -2.82
N SER A 78 -9.95 3.39 -1.73
CA SER A 78 -10.18 4.66 -1.05
C SER A 78 -8.90 5.30 -0.52
N ILE A 79 -7.93 4.50 -0.06
CA ILE A 79 -6.62 5.00 0.36
C ILE A 79 -5.85 5.56 -0.84
N LEU A 80 -5.79 4.83 -1.96
CA LEU A 80 -5.05 5.21 -3.17
C LEU A 80 -5.69 6.35 -3.97
N GLU A 81 -6.98 6.61 -3.76
CA GLU A 81 -7.66 7.82 -4.25
C GLU A 81 -7.22 9.06 -3.47
N LYS A 82 -7.09 8.95 -2.15
CA LYS A 82 -6.65 10.04 -1.27
C LYS A 82 -5.14 10.27 -1.27
N HIS A 83 -4.36 9.21 -1.48
CA HIS A 83 -2.90 9.20 -1.43
C HIS A 83 -2.30 8.56 -2.70
N PRO A 84 -2.40 9.25 -3.85
CA PRO A 84 -1.95 8.71 -5.14
C PRO A 84 -0.44 8.42 -5.20
N GLU A 85 0.36 9.04 -4.34
CA GLU A 85 1.81 8.83 -4.23
C GLU A 85 2.19 7.37 -3.92
N PHE A 86 1.29 6.60 -3.30
CA PHE A 86 1.53 5.18 -2.98
C PHE A 86 1.09 4.20 -4.09
N ARG A 87 0.48 4.67 -5.18
CA ARG A 87 -0.05 3.79 -6.25
C ARG A 87 1.01 2.87 -6.84
N GLN A 88 2.19 3.40 -7.14
CA GLN A 88 3.26 2.61 -7.75
C GLN A 88 3.82 1.56 -6.78
N GLN A 89 4.03 1.93 -5.51
CA GLN A 89 4.45 0.99 -4.48
C GLN A 89 3.41 -0.11 -4.26
N PHE A 90 2.12 0.26 -4.23
CA PHE A 90 1.03 -0.70 -4.11
C PHE A 90 1.01 -1.69 -5.27
N ARG A 91 1.15 -1.19 -6.52
CA ARG A 91 1.27 -2.01 -7.72
C ARG A 91 2.42 -3.01 -7.61
N GLU A 92 3.60 -2.55 -7.22
CA GLU A 92 4.78 -3.41 -7.05
C GLU A 92 4.55 -4.50 -6.00
N TRP A 93 3.96 -4.16 -4.85
CA TRP A 93 3.70 -5.13 -3.78
C TRP A 93 2.62 -6.15 -4.09
N THR A 94 1.73 -5.85 -5.04
CA THR A 94 0.62 -6.73 -5.44
C THR A 94 0.84 -7.40 -6.79
N ALA A 95 1.97 -7.14 -7.45
CA ALA A 95 2.29 -7.65 -8.79
C ALA A 95 2.34 -9.19 -8.86
N GLY A 96 2.73 -9.84 -7.76
CA GLY A 96 2.76 -11.31 -7.65
C GLY A 96 1.43 -11.94 -7.22
N GLY A 97 0.37 -11.14 -7.07
CA GLY A 97 -0.92 -11.62 -6.58
C GLY A 97 -1.60 -12.63 -7.51
N VAL A 98 -2.54 -13.39 -6.94
CA VAL A 98 -3.27 -14.45 -7.64
C VAL A 98 -4.31 -13.85 -8.60
N ASP A 99 -4.55 -14.47 -9.74
CA ASP A 99 -5.59 -14.04 -10.70
C ASP A 99 -7.00 -14.18 -10.09
N GLY A 100 -7.87 -13.19 -10.33
CA GLY A 100 -9.21 -13.15 -9.74
C GLY A 100 -9.26 -12.62 -8.30
N ASN A 101 -8.11 -12.38 -7.65
CA ASN A 101 -8.05 -11.72 -6.34
C ASN A 101 -8.25 -10.20 -6.51
N MET A 102 -9.29 -9.64 -5.92
CA MET A 102 -9.67 -8.23 -6.11
C MET A 102 -8.59 -7.22 -5.67
N VAL A 103 -7.73 -7.58 -4.70
CA VAL A 103 -6.61 -6.73 -4.27
C VAL A 103 -5.48 -6.77 -5.29
N ALA A 104 -5.20 -7.95 -5.85
CA ALA A 104 -4.25 -8.11 -6.95
C ALA A 104 -4.74 -7.38 -8.22
N GLU A 105 -6.01 -7.56 -8.59
CA GLU A 105 -6.61 -6.87 -9.74
C GLU A 105 -6.53 -5.35 -9.60
N LEU A 106 -6.81 -4.82 -8.40
CA LEU A 106 -6.63 -3.40 -8.13
C LEU A 106 -5.20 -2.93 -8.45
N GLY A 107 -4.18 -3.69 -8.05
CA GLY A 107 -2.79 -3.40 -8.39
C GLY A 107 -2.52 -3.40 -9.90
N ARG A 108 -3.08 -4.38 -10.62
CA ARG A 108 -2.95 -4.50 -12.10
C ARG A 108 -3.61 -3.34 -12.84
N THR A 109 -4.67 -2.74 -12.30
CA THR A 109 -5.31 -1.55 -12.91
C THR A 109 -4.46 -0.29 -12.85
N ILE A 110 -3.43 -0.25 -12.00
CA ILE A 110 -2.56 0.91 -11.86
C ILE A 110 -1.55 0.89 -13.03
N PRO A 111 -1.49 1.95 -13.87
CA PRO A 111 -0.54 2.01 -14.95
C PRO A 111 0.89 2.03 -14.41
N PRO A 112 1.86 1.42 -15.10
CA PRO A 112 3.27 1.58 -14.74
C PRO A 112 3.64 3.05 -14.69
N LYS A 113 4.57 3.40 -13.81
CA LYS A 113 5.16 4.74 -13.82
C LYS A 113 5.79 4.93 -15.19
N ASP A 114 5.24 5.83 -15.99
CA ASP A 114 5.90 6.27 -17.21
C ASP A 114 7.29 6.75 -16.79
N LEU A 115 8.32 6.06 -17.26
CA LEU A 115 9.63 6.64 -17.41
C LEU A 115 9.41 7.78 -18.41
N LYS A 116 9.03 8.97 -17.91
CA LYS A 116 9.30 10.19 -18.66
C LYS A 116 10.80 10.10 -18.94
N ARG A 117 11.15 9.72 -20.18
CA ARG A 117 12.44 10.06 -20.77
C ARG A 117 12.70 11.48 -20.31
N GLY A 118 13.76 11.68 -19.53
CA GLY A 118 14.11 13.00 -19.07
C GLY A 118 14.10 13.90 -20.29
N THR A 119 13.09 14.75 -20.38
CA THR A 119 13.07 15.78 -21.41
C THR A 119 14.25 16.64 -21.03
N ASP A 120 15.27 16.63 -21.88
CA ASP A 120 16.48 17.40 -21.75
C ASP A 120 16.11 18.84 -21.40
N TYR A 121 16.26 19.21 -20.13
CA TYR A 121 16.41 20.61 -19.76
C TYR A 121 17.82 20.98 -20.22
N ILE A 122 17.98 21.25 -21.51
CA ILE A 122 19.09 22.04 -22.01
C ILE A 122 18.90 23.40 -21.34
N PHE A 123 19.70 23.66 -20.31
CA PHE A 123 19.92 25.01 -19.84
C PHE A 123 20.40 25.80 -21.06
N PHE A 124 19.53 26.62 -21.64
CA PHE A 124 20.01 27.74 -22.43
C PHE A 124 20.76 28.61 -21.44
N GLU A 125 22.09 28.46 -21.39
CA GLU A 125 22.94 29.55 -20.93
C GLU A 125 22.62 30.73 -21.84
N GLU A 126 21.93 31.69 -21.24
CA GLU A 126 21.71 33.01 -21.81
C GLU A 126 23.10 33.62 -21.96
N ASP A 127 23.63 33.64 -23.19
CA ASP A 127 24.89 34.30 -23.56
C ASP A 127 24.75 35.81 -23.27
N TRP A 128 24.95 36.17 -22.00
CA TRP A 128 25.26 37.53 -21.59
C TRP A 128 26.75 37.75 -21.81
N ALA A 129 27.14 38.10 -23.03
CA ALA A 129 28.44 38.67 -23.32
C ALA A 129 28.39 39.63 -24.52
N ASN A 130 28.28 40.93 -24.18
CA ASN A 130 28.76 42.15 -24.87
C ASN A 130 28.72 42.24 -26.40
#